data_AF-A0A6N9B1W5-F1
#
_entry.id   AF-A0A6N9B1W5-F1
#
_cell.length_a   1.000
_cell.length_b   1.000
_cell.length_c   1.000
_cell.angle_alpha   90.00
_cell.angle_beta   90.00
_cell.angle_gamma   90.00
#
_symmetry.space_group_name_H-M   'P 1'
#
loop_
_entity.id
_entity.type
_entity.pdbx_description
1 polymer ?
#
loop_
_entity_poly.entity_id
_entity_poly.type
_entity_poly.pdbx_seq_one_letter_code
_entity_poly.pdbx_strand_id
1 'polypeptide(L)'
;MSSLATHRIFSLEARNKEIQDELDSLIQTGKRNDEKFHWLTTTVLALYDVEDWNHLDEILRDVLSGRDQIDAARLYLWDLDSNPDLNCIRSAQDLGKLEKRTQTLSTSICETTRPNDYELVFEKHPNTVTSVAFVPISFEGVRGVLAIGSIDPLHFSLTMSTLFLDFLGDVLGRVVNKILQ
;
A
#
# COMPACT_ATOMS: atom_id res chain seq x y z
N MET A 1 26.14 -36.49 -39.29
CA MET A 1 26.64 -35.52 -38.30
C MET A 1 25.57 -34.49 -37.87
N SER A 2 24.26 -34.84 -37.79
CA SER A 2 23.18 -33.82 -37.74
C SER A 2 22.22 -33.90 -36.54
N SER A 3 22.46 -34.73 -35.52
CA SER A 3 21.56 -34.84 -34.36
C SER A 3 22.08 -34.11 -33.11
N LEU A 4 23.36 -34.27 -32.76
CA LEU A 4 23.95 -33.62 -31.58
C LEU A 4 24.11 -32.10 -31.72
N ALA A 5 24.52 -31.60 -32.89
CA ALA A 5 24.73 -30.17 -33.11
C ALA A 5 23.42 -29.40 -32.98
N THR A 6 22.35 -29.94 -33.58
CA THR A 6 21.00 -29.37 -33.55
C THR A 6 20.44 -29.35 -32.13
N HIS A 7 20.60 -30.43 -31.36
CA HIS A 7 20.17 -30.48 -29.96
C HIS A 7 20.95 -29.48 -29.08
N ARG A 8 22.25 -29.26 -29.35
CA ARG A 8 23.02 -28.23 -28.62
C ARG A 8 22.57 -26.82 -28.98
N ILE A 9 22.23 -26.54 -30.24
CA ILE A 9 21.70 -25.24 -30.67
C ILE A 9 20.36 -24.96 -29.99
N PHE A 10 19.42 -25.91 -30.01
CA PHE A 10 18.13 -25.75 -29.33
C PHE A 10 18.29 -25.55 -27.81
N SER A 11 19.22 -26.27 -27.18
CA SER A 11 19.51 -26.09 -25.75
C SER A 11 20.09 -24.71 -25.44
N LEU A 12 20.92 -24.16 -26.33
CA LEU A 12 21.50 -22.82 -26.17
C LEU A 12 20.46 -21.73 -26.41
N GLU A 13 19.59 -21.88 -27.40
CA GLU A 13 18.49 -20.95 -27.66
C GLU A 13 17.49 -20.92 -26.50
N ALA A 14 17.12 -22.09 -25.96
CA ALA A 14 16.27 -22.18 -24.77
C ALA A 14 16.92 -21.49 -23.56
N ARG A 15 18.21 -21.73 -23.32
CA ARG A 15 18.94 -21.09 -22.22
C ARG A 15 19.08 -19.58 -22.39
N ASN A 16 19.30 -19.12 -23.63
CA ASN A 16 19.40 -17.70 -23.93
C ASN A 16 18.05 -17.00 -23.70
N LYS A 17 16.94 -17.67 -24.06
CA LYS A 17 15.59 -17.17 -23.78
C LYS A 17 15.30 -17.11 -22.28
N GLU A 18 15.63 -18.15 -21.52
CA GLU A 18 15.48 -18.13 -20.04
C GLU A 18 16.23 -16.96 -19.41
N ILE A 19 17.47 -16.69 -19.85
CA ILE A 19 18.29 -15.59 -19.33
C ILE A 19 17.68 -14.23 -19.72
N GLN A 20 17.14 -14.09 -20.93
CA GLN A 20 16.45 -12.87 -21.36
C GLN A 20 15.19 -12.62 -20.53
N ASP A 21 14.36 -13.64 -20.33
CA ASP A 21 13.15 -13.55 -19.51
C ASP A 21 13.50 -13.18 -18.04
N GLU A 22 14.59 -13.72 -17.51
CA GLU A 22 15.09 -13.40 -16.17
C GLU A 22 15.63 -11.96 -16.07
N LEU A 23 16.39 -11.49 -17.07
CA LEU A 23 16.87 -10.10 -17.15
C LEU A 23 15.71 -9.12 -17.24
N ASP A 24 14.71 -9.39 -18.09
CA ASP A 24 13.53 -8.55 -18.24
C ASP A 24 12.76 -8.46 -16.92
N SER A 25 12.63 -9.58 -16.20
CA SER A 25 12.02 -9.64 -14.86
C SER A 25 12.78 -8.79 -13.83
N LEU A 26 14.13 -8.83 -13.85
CA LEU A 26 14.96 -8.02 -12.96
C LEU A 26 14.85 -6.52 -13.29
N ILE A 27 14.84 -6.15 -14.57
CA ILE A 27 14.67 -4.75 -15.00
C ILE A 27 13.29 -4.23 -14.60
N GLN A 28 12.23 -5.01 -14.83
CA GLN A 28 10.86 -4.70 -14.39
C GLN A 28 10.79 -4.49 -12.87
N THR A 29 11.44 -5.38 -12.11
CA THR A 29 11.51 -5.28 -10.65
C THR A 29 12.25 -4.01 -10.20
N GLY A 30 13.37 -3.68 -10.85
CA GLY A 30 14.13 -2.45 -10.60
C GLY A 30 13.28 -1.20 -10.81
N LYS A 31 12.62 -1.08 -11.98
CA LYS A 31 11.74 0.06 -12.29
C LYS A 31 10.60 0.20 -11.26
N ARG A 32 9.95 -0.91 -10.91
CA ARG A 32 8.86 -0.89 -9.92
C ARG A 32 9.34 -0.49 -8.53
N ASN A 33 10.58 -0.79 -8.17
CA ASN A 33 11.17 -0.33 -6.91
C ASN A 33 11.52 1.15 -6.96
N ASP A 34 12.06 1.65 -8.07
CA ASP A 34 12.35 3.09 -8.26
C ASP A 34 11.06 3.92 -8.17
N GLU A 35 9.97 3.45 -8.79
CA GLU A 35 8.65 4.08 -8.69
C GLU A 35 8.12 4.09 -7.24
N LYS A 36 8.30 3.00 -6.50
CA LYS A 36 7.94 2.94 -5.07
C LYS A 36 8.77 3.90 -4.24
N PHE A 37 10.07 4.00 -4.49
CA PHE A 37 10.96 4.89 -3.76
C PHE A 37 10.66 6.36 -4.05
N HIS A 38 10.43 6.71 -5.32
CA HIS A 38 10.06 8.06 -5.72
C HIS A 38 8.71 8.48 -5.10
N TRP A 39 7.72 7.58 -5.16
CA TRP A 39 6.43 7.78 -4.50
C TRP A 39 6.59 7.98 -2.99
N LEU A 40 7.36 7.12 -2.33
CA LEU A 40 7.58 7.23 -0.89
C LEU A 40 8.22 8.57 -0.54
N THR A 41 9.27 8.96 -1.25
CA THR A 41 9.98 10.22 -1.02
C THR A 41 9.04 11.41 -1.18
N THR A 42 8.27 11.45 -2.26
CA THR A 42 7.31 12.54 -2.53
C THR A 42 6.22 12.60 -1.47
N THR A 43 5.67 11.44 -1.08
CA THR A 43 4.66 11.32 -0.02
C THR A 43 5.19 11.83 1.32
N VAL A 44 6.38 11.39 1.72
CA VAL A 44 6.98 11.77 3.01
C VAL A 44 7.30 13.27 3.04
N LEU A 45 7.76 13.83 1.93
CA LEU A 45 7.99 15.28 1.83
C LEU A 45 6.67 16.06 1.93
N ALA A 46 5.61 15.63 1.26
CA ALA A 46 4.30 16.26 1.41
C ALA A 46 3.79 16.19 2.86
N LEU A 47 3.92 15.01 3.49
CA LEU A 47 3.51 14.78 4.88
C LEU A 47 4.30 15.63 5.90
N TYR A 48 5.52 16.06 5.56
CA TYR A 48 6.34 16.90 6.43
C TYR A 48 5.71 18.28 6.66
N ASP A 49 5.10 18.84 5.62
CA ASP A 49 4.51 20.18 5.61
C ASP A 49 3.07 20.21 6.17
N VAL A 50 2.57 19.06 6.68
CA VAL A 50 1.25 18.98 7.30
C VAL A 50 1.20 19.79 8.59
N GLU A 51 0.19 20.65 8.69
CA GLU A 51 -0.04 21.52 9.85
C GLU A 51 -1.27 21.12 10.65
N ASP A 52 -2.32 20.62 9.98
CA ASP A 52 -3.59 20.26 10.61
C ASP A 52 -4.24 19.02 9.96
N TRP A 53 -5.39 18.63 10.52
CA TRP A 53 -6.16 17.48 10.05
C TRP A 53 -6.73 17.64 8.63
N ASN A 54 -7.08 18.86 8.21
CA ASN A 54 -7.61 19.08 6.86
C ASN A 54 -6.49 18.91 5.83
N HIS A 55 -5.32 19.48 6.12
CA HIS A 55 -4.15 19.35 5.25
C HIS A 55 -3.71 17.88 5.15
N LEU A 56 -3.73 17.13 6.25
CA LEU A 56 -3.47 15.69 6.22
C LEU A 56 -4.49 14.94 5.34
N ASP A 57 -5.77 15.25 5.47
CA ASP A 57 -6.83 14.64 4.67
C ASP A 57 -6.68 14.94 3.17
N GLU A 58 -6.33 16.18 2.83
CA GLU A 58 -6.03 16.59 1.45
C GLU A 58 -4.83 15.82 0.88
N ILE A 59 -3.71 15.73 1.62
CA ILE A 59 -2.54 14.99 1.17
C ILE A 59 -2.86 13.51 1.02
N LEU A 60 -3.60 12.90 1.96
CA LEU A 60 -4.01 11.50 1.84
C LEU A 60 -4.89 11.29 0.60
N ARG A 61 -5.76 12.23 0.23
CA ARG A 61 -6.49 12.14 -1.03
C ARG A 61 -5.55 12.26 -2.22
N ASP A 62 -4.73 13.31 -2.29
CA ASP A 62 -3.96 13.63 -3.49
C ASP A 62 -2.88 12.58 -3.76
N VAL A 63 -2.12 12.21 -2.73
CA VAL A 63 -1.05 11.19 -2.84
C VAL A 63 -1.61 9.82 -3.20
N LEU A 64 -2.82 9.50 -2.73
CA LEU A 64 -3.41 8.17 -2.92
C LEU A 64 -4.30 8.12 -4.17
N SER A 65 -4.78 9.26 -4.68
CA SER A 65 -5.49 9.38 -5.96
C SER A 65 -4.55 9.56 -7.16
N GLY A 66 -3.36 10.12 -6.94
CA GLY A 66 -2.39 10.44 -7.99
C GLY A 66 -1.54 9.26 -8.50
N ARG A 67 -1.77 8.04 -7.98
CA ARG A 67 -1.01 6.85 -8.35
C ARG A 67 -1.88 5.92 -9.20
N ASP A 68 -1.36 5.46 -10.34
CA ASP A 68 -2.08 4.58 -11.29
C ASP A 68 -2.56 3.22 -10.70
N GLN A 69 -2.35 2.93 -9.42
CA GLN A 69 -2.64 1.63 -8.81
C GLN A 69 -3.12 1.70 -7.35
N ILE A 70 -3.33 2.88 -6.77
CA ILE A 70 -4.03 3.02 -5.47
C ILE A 70 -5.36 3.68 -5.78
N ASP A 71 -6.45 2.99 -5.49
CA ASP A 71 -7.79 3.43 -5.84
C ASP A 71 -8.55 3.94 -4.63
N ALA A 72 -8.24 3.44 -3.44
CA ALA A 72 -8.96 3.80 -2.23
C ALA A 72 -8.00 3.87 -1.04
N ALA A 73 -8.25 4.83 -0.14
CA ALA A 73 -7.48 4.94 1.09
C ALA A 73 -8.29 5.52 2.25
N ARG A 74 -8.06 4.97 3.44
CA ARG A 74 -8.68 5.39 4.69
C ARG A 74 -7.72 5.24 5.86
N LEU A 75 -7.59 6.29 6.65
CA LEU A 75 -6.83 6.32 7.89
C LEU A 75 -7.79 6.18 9.07
N TYR A 76 -7.63 5.11 9.84
CA TYR A 76 -8.39 4.85 11.05
C TYR A 76 -7.53 5.10 12.28
N LEU A 77 -8.04 5.83 13.26
CA LEU A 77 -7.34 6.10 14.51
C LEU A 77 -8.18 5.64 15.70
N TRP A 78 -7.52 5.04 16.70
CA TRP A 78 -8.21 4.55 17.91
C TRP A 78 -8.50 5.65 18.92
N ASP A 79 -7.72 6.72 18.91
CA ASP A 79 -7.85 7.83 19.88
C ASP A 79 -8.82 8.93 19.40
N LEU A 80 -9.62 8.64 18.35
CA LEU A 80 -10.66 9.52 17.82
C LEU A 80 -12.03 9.12 18.38
N ASP A 81 -12.56 9.96 19.27
CA ASP A 81 -13.86 9.76 19.93
C ASP A 81 -15.05 9.84 18.95
N SER A 82 -14.92 10.66 17.91
CA SER A 82 -15.94 10.85 16.87
C SER A 82 -15.30 11.09 15.51
N ASN A 83 -15.98 10.67 14.43
CA ASN A 83 -15.49 10.90 13.09
C ASN A 83 -15.40 12.41 12.78
N PRO A 84 -14.23 12.89 12.35
CA PRO A 84 -14.10 14.26 11.87
C PRO A 84 -14.84 14.42 10.53
N ASP A 85 -15.24 15.64 10.17
CA ASP A 85 -15.83 15.97 8.86
C ASP A 85 -14.75 16.01 7.76
N LEU A 86 -14.06 14.88 7.62
CA LEU A 86 -12.96 14.62 6.68
C LEU A 86 -13.39 13.45 5.79
N ASN A 87 -12.60 13.05 4.79
CA ASN A 87 -13.02 11.94 3.92
C ASN A 87 -12.16 10.70 4.07
N CYS A 88 -10.85 10.87 4.27
CA CYS A 88 -9.92 9.79 4.44
C CYS A 88 -9.78 9.38 5.91
N ILE A 89 -9.96 10.31 6.85
CA ILE A 89 -9.70 10.07 8.28
C ILE A 89 -10.99 9.70 9.03
N ARG A 90 -10.93 8.60 9.80
CA ARG A 90 -12.07 8.01 10.52
C ARG A 90 -11.64 7.47 11.89
N SER A 91 -12.62 7.26 12.78
CA SER A 91 -12.46 6.51 14.01
C SER A 91 -12.35 5.02 13.70
N ALA A 92 -11.48 4.30 14.42
CA ALA A 92 -11.30 2.86 14.26
C ALA A 92 -12.57 2.04 14.55
N GLN A 93 -13.58 2.63 15.21
CA GLN A 93 -14.89 2.00 15.43
C GLN A 93 -15.58 1.61 14.11
N ASP A 94 -15.33 2.36 13.03
CA ASP A 94 -15.91 2.09 11.71
C ASP A 94 -15.35 0.84 11.02
N LEU A 95 -14.22 0.29 11.50
CA LEU A 95 -13.67 -0.97 11.00
C LEU A 95 -14.52 -2.19 11.40
N GLY A 96 -15.40 -2.05 12.39
CA GLY A 96 -16.29 -3.10 12.87
C GLY A 96 -15.54 -4.40 13.22
N LYS A 97 -15.78 -5.47 12.45
CA LYS A 97 -15.14 -6.78 12.72
C LYS A 97 -13.63 -6.79 12.51
N LEU A 98 -13.10 -5.85 11.71
CA LEU A 98 -11.68 -5.78 11.38
C LEU A 98 -10.86 -5.09 12.46
N GLU A 99 -11.49 -4.28 13.30
CA GLU A 99 -10.83 -3.46 14.32
C GLU A 99 -9.86 -4.28 15.19
N LYS A 100 -10.34 -5.39 15.77
CA LYS A 100 -9.51 -6.26 16.62
C LYS A 100 -8.32 -6.86 15.89
N ARG A 101 -8.51 -7.22 14.62
CA ARG A 101 -7.46 -7.81 13.77
C ARG A 101 -6.39 -6.75 13.50
N THR A 102 -6.82 -5.57 13.05
CA THR A 102 -5.91 -4.47 12.69
C THR A 102 -5.21 -3.87 13.90
N GLN A 103 -5.82 -3.89 15.08
CA GLN A 103 -5.23 -3.38 16.32
C GLN A 103 -3.99 -4.17 16.76
N THR A 104 -3.93 -5.47 16.44
CA THR A 104 -2.80 -6.34 16.82
C THR A 104 -1.65 -6.33 15.81
N LEU A 105 -1.78 -5.61 14.71
CA LEU A 105 -0.75 -5.57 13.66
C LEU A 105 0.46 -4.76 14.13
N SER A 106 1.63 -5.37 14.06
CA SER A 106 2.93 -4.70 14.27
C SER A 106 3.66 -4.39 12.97
N THR A 107 3.26 -5.02 11.86
CA THR A 107 3.80 -4.83 10.52
C THR A 107 2.64 -4.76 9.54
N SER A 108 2.87 -4.13 8.40
CA SER A 108 1.87 -4.06 7.34
C SER A 108 1.59 -5.44 6.78
N ILE A 109 0.37 -5.63 6.31
CA ILE A 109 -0.06 -6.84 5.64
C ILE A 109 -0.67 -6.47 4.30
N CYS A 110 -0.45 -7.32 3.30
CA CYS A 110 -1.04 -7.21 1.97
C CYS A 110 -1.90 -8.46 1.74
N GLU A 111 -3.12 -8.28 1.25
CA GLU A 111 -4.02 -9.39 0.96
C GLU A 111 -4.86 -9.14 -0.30
N THR A 112 -5.09 -10.20 -1.06
CA THR A 112 -6.08 -10.20 -2.15
C THR A 112 -7.45 -10.39 -1.53
N THR A 113 -8.43 -9.59 -1.97
CA THR A 113 -9.77 -9.57 -1.43
C THR A 113 -10.79 -10.04 -2.46
N ARG A 114 -11.89 -10.64 -1.99
CA ARG A 114 -13.05 -10.80 -2.86
C ARG A 114 -13.76 -9.46 -3.02
N PRO A 115 -14.56 -9.30 -4.08
CA PRO A 115 -15.52 -8.21 -4.15
C PRO A 115 -16.30 -8.10 -2.84
N ASN A 116 -16.33 -6.88 -2.29
CA ASN A 116 -17.15 -6.48 -1.15
C ASN A 116 -16.63 -6.85 0.25
N ASP A 117 -15.54 -7.62 0.42
CA ASP A 117 -15.04 -7.95 1.78
C ASP A 117 -14.62 -6.67 2.56
N TYR A 118 -14.20 -5.63 1.84
CA TYR A 118 -13.77 -4.33 2.40
C TYR A 118 -14.67 -3.15 2.00
N GLU A 119 -15.92 -3.39 1.59
CA GLU A 119 -16.88 -2.32 1.27
C GLU A 119 -17.13 -1.36 2.43
N LEU A 120 -17.12 -1.87 3.67
CA LEU A 120 -17.26 -1.07 4.89
C LEU A 120 -16.02 -0.20 5.14
N VAL A 121 -14.84 -0.69 4.77
CA VAL A 121 -13.59 0.06 4.90
C VAL A 121 -13.58 1.20 3.89
N PHE A 122 -13.94 0.95 2.64
CA PHE A 122 -13.83 1.97 1.58
C PHE A 122 -15.17 2.65 1.20
N GLU A 123 -16.19 2.59 2.08
CA GLU A 123 -17.48 3.30 1.96
C GLU A 123 -18.16 3.18 0.57
N LYS A 124 -18.25 1.97 0.01
CA LYS A 124 -18.75 1.73 -1.37
C LYS A 124 -18.03 2.57 -2.43
N HIS A 125 -16.71 2.52 -2.43
CA HIS A 125 -15.89 3.04 -3.51
C HIS A 125 -16.46 2.62 -4.88
N PRO A 126 -16.53 3.51 -5.89
CA PRO A 126 -17.19 3.24 -7.17
C PRO A 126 -16.61 2.02 -7.89
N ASN A 127 -15.32 1.75 -7.68
CA ASN A 127 -14.65 0.56 -8.19
C ASN A 127 -14.42 -0.46 -7.08
N THR A 128 -14.67 -1.73 -7.40
CA THR A 128 -14.42 -2.85 -6.49
C THR A 128 -12.93 -3.03 -6.26
N VAL A 129 -12.47 -2.73 -5.05
CA VAL A 129 -11.11 -3.03 -4.58
C VAL A 129 -10.92 -4.55 -4.55
N THR A 130 -9.83 -5.04 -5.15
CA THR A 130 -9.50 -6.47 -5.27
C THR A 130 -8.17 -6.85 -4.60
N SER A 131 -7.36 -5.88 -4.19
CA SER A 131 -6.25 -6.07 -3.25
C SER A 131 -6.18 -4.93 -2.23
N VAL A 132 -5.77 -5.24 -1.01
CA VAL A 132 -5.71 -4.31 0.12
C VAL A 132 -4.41 -4.46 0.87
N ALA A 133 -3.86 -3.35 1.37
CA ALA A 133 -2.87 -3.37 2.42
C ALA A 133 -3.37 -2.62 3.66
N PHE A 134 -3.06 -3.18 4.82
CA PHE A 134 -3.25 -2.54 6.13
C PHE A 134 -1.88 -2.18 6.69
N VAL A 135 -1.69 -0.90 6.97
CA VAL A 135 -0.44 -0.32 7.44
C VAL A 135 -0.65 0.16 8.87
N PRO A 136 -0.14 -0.55 9.89
CA PRO A 136 -0.28 -0.12 11.27
C PRO A 136 0.49 1.18 11.51
N ILE A 137 -0.09 2.03 12.35
CA ILE A 137 0.49 3.31 12.76
C ILE A 137 0.60 3.27 14.28
N SER A 138 1.82 3.44 14.78
CA SER A 138 2.11 3.45 16.21
C SER A 138 3.25 4.40 16.51
N PHE A 139 2.96 5.50 17.21
CA PHE A 139 3.99 6.45 17.62
C PHE A 139 3.55 7.23 18.87
N GLU A 140 4.34 7.15 19.96
CA GLU A 140 4.11 7.89 21.21
C GLU A 140 2.64 7.97 21.67
N GLY A 141 1.98 6.81 21.74
CA GLY A 141 0.59 6.69 22.17
C GLY A 141 -0.44 6.76 21.04
N VAL A 142 -0.10 7.36 19.89
CA VAL A 142 -0.93 7.31 18.68
C VAL A 142 -1.05 5.89 18.22
N ARG A 143 -2.29 5.42 18.05
CA ARG A 143 -2.57 4.14 17.40
C ARG A 143 -3.52 4.33 16.24
N GLY A 144 -3.19 3.72 15.11
CA GLY A 144 -4.04 3.71 13.93
C GLY A 144 -3.71 2.63 12.93
N VAL A 145 -4.51 2.57 11.88
CA VAL A 145 -4.22 1.75 10.70
C VAL A 145 -4.62 2.53 9.46
N LEU A 146 -3.70 2.63 8.49
CA LEU A 146 -4.01 3.09 7.15
C LEU A 146 -4.39 1.86 6.31
N ALA A 147 -5.62 1.86 5.80
CA ALA A 147 -6.07 0.91 4.80
C ALA A 147 -5.90 1.54 3.41
N ILE A 148 -5.19 0.86 2.51
CA ILE A 148 -5.05 1.25 1.11
C ILE A 148 -5.53 0.10 0.22
N GLY A 149 -6.26 0.43 -0.84
CA GLY A 149 -6.91 -0.52 -1.73
C GLY A 149 -6.57 -0.24 -3.19
N SER A 150 -6.48 -1.31 -3.98
CA SER A 150 -6.30 -1.26 -5.43
C SER A 150 -7.36 -2.14 -6.12
N ILE A 151 -7.78 -1.73 -7.31
CA ILE A 151 -8.60 -2.56 -8.21
C ILE A 151 -7.78 -3.65 -8.89
N ASP A 152 -6.45 -3.52 -8.91
CA ASP A 152 -5.54 -4.54 -9.41
C ASP A 152 -5.29 -5.60 -8.31
N PRO A 153 -5.66 -6.88 -8.54
CA PRO A 153 -5.48 -7.94 -7.55
C PRO A 153 -4.00 -8.27 -7.28
N LEU A 154 -3.09 -7.86 -8.16
CA LEU A 154 -1.66 -8.11 -8.06
C LEU A 154 -0.88 -6.96 -7.39
N HIS A 155 -1.52 -5.81 -7.14
CA HIS A 155 -0.82 -4.64 -6.58
C HIS A 155 -0.36 -4.89 -5.14
N PHE A 156 -1.29 -5.22 -4.24
CA PHE A 156 -1.01 -5.61 -2.85
C PHE A 156 -1.03 -7.14 -2.71
N SER A 157 -0.16 -7.83 -3.45
CA SER A 157 -0.02 -9.28 -3.34
C SER A 157 0.72 -9.70 -2.06
N LEU A 158 0.50 -10.94 -1.62
CA LEU A 158 1.21 -11.57 -0.49
C LEU A 158 2.74 -11.62 -0.67
N THR A 159 3.23 -11.50 -1.91
CA THR A 159 4.66 -11.49 -2.26
C THR A 159 5.28 -10.10 -2.22
N MET A 160 4.48 -9.05 -2.02
CA MET A 160 4.95 -7.67 -1.94
C MET A 160 5.71 -7.45 -0.62
N SER A 161 6.93 -6.92 -0.71
CA SER A 161 7.62 -6.40 0.48
C SER A 161 6.85 -5.21 1.06
N THR A 162 6.64 -5.24 2.38
CA THR A 162 5.91 -4.22 3.14
C THR A 162 6.79 -3.10 3.68
N LEU A 163 8.11 -3.18 3.51
CA LEU A 163 9.07 -2.26 4.17
C LEU A 163 8.77 -0.77 3.88
N PHE A 164 8.37 -0.44 2.65
CA PHE A 164 7.97 0.91 2.27
C PHE A 164 6.67 1.35 2.96
N LEU A 165 5.73 0.43 3.16
CA LEU A 165 4.46 0.68 3.84
C LEU A 165 4.69 0.83 5.35
N ASP A 166 5.53 -0.02 5.95
CA ASP A 166 5.90 0.05 7.36
C ASP A 166 6.53 1.42 7.67
N PHE A 167 7.46 1.87 6.83
CA PHE A 167 8.06 3.20 6.97
C PHE A 167 7.05 4.33 6.78
N LEU A 168 6.09 4.20 5.85
CA LEU A 168 5.00 5.17 5.72
C LEU A 168 4.15 5.23 7.00
N GLY A 169 3.84 4.09 7.61
CA GLY A 169 3.12 4.00 8.89
C GLY A 169 3.85 4.73 10.01
N ASP A 170 5.18 4.57 10.09
CA ASP A 170 6.04 5.27 11.04
C ASP A 170 6.00 6.81 10.85
N VAL A 171 6.05 7.27 9.60
CA VAL A 171 5.98 8.70 9.29
C VAL A 171 4.61 9.26 9.63
N LEU A 172 3.53 8.57 9.23
CA LEU A 172 2.16 8.99 9.53
C LEU A 172 1.90 9.07 11.04
N GLY A 173 2.43 8.13 11.83
CA GLY A 173 2.30 8.19 13.29
C GLY A 173 2.89 9.45 13.90
N ARG A 174 4.04 9.89 13.38
CA ARG A 174 4.70 11.14 13.82
C ARG A 174 3.91 12.37 13.39
N VAL A 175 3.39 12.38 12.17
CA VAL A 175 2.57 13.47 11.65
C VAL A 175 1.27 13.60 12.45
N VAL A 176 0.58 12.49 12.70
CA VAL A 176 -0.63 12.47 13.54
C VAL A 176 -0.32 12.96 14.96
N ASN A 177 0.78 12.48 15.56
CA ASN A 177 1.18 12.95 16.89
C ASN A 177 1.47 14.46 16.91
N LYS A 178 2.14 15.00 15.87
CA LYS A 178 2.38 16.45 15.72
C LYS A 178 1.07 17.25 15.68
N ILE A 179 0.04 16.76 14.99
CA ILE A 179 -1.26 17.44 14.88
C ILE A 179 -2.06 17.37 16.19
N LEU A 180 -1.84 16.34 17.01
CA LEU A 180 -2.51 16.15 18.30
C LEU A 180 -1.95 16.99 19.44
N GLN A 181 -0.74 17.56 19.29
CA GLN A 181 -0.08 18.41 20.29
C GLN A 181 -0.52 19.88 20.17
#